data_AF-A0A842P898-F1
#
_entry.id   AF-A0A842P898-F1
#
_cell.length_a   1.000
_cell.length_b   1.000
_cell.length_c   1.000
_cell.angle_alpha   90.00
_cell.angle_beta   90.00
_cell.angle_gamma   90.00
#
_symmetry.space_group_name_H-M   'P 1'
#
loop_
_entity.id
_entity.type
_entity.pdbx_description
1 polymer ?
#
loop_
_entity_poly.entity_id
_entity_poly.type
_entity_poly.pdbx_seq_one_letter_code
_entity_poly.pdbx_strand_id
1 'polypeptide(L)'
;MSNNRNDAFIKVEKNAESLEFYKDSPLVFIMKDKSTDEISYAEMYVGTLDCVEGHRIYLKDAYEIHDDESVHIENEFKKWDLSKEDPTIKDFPHIKLEFIDSIYASKLKLTLEQVWNVWSDP
;
A
#
# COMPACT_ATOMS: atom_id res chain seq x y z
N MET A 1 16.76 2.08 20.81
CA MET A 1 16.19 0.72 20.88
C MET A 1 16.06 0.25 19.44
N SER A 2 16.78 -0.79 19.03
CA SER A 2 16.68 -1.31 17.66
C SER A 2 15.31 -1.97 17.51
N ASN A 3 14.34 -1.26 16.95
CA ASN A 3 13.06 -1.85 16.58
C ASN A 3 13.34 -2.79 15.42
N ASN A 4 13.54 -4.08 15.72
CA ASN A 4 13.65 -5.11 14.70
C ASN A 4 12.31 -5.12 13.95
N ARG A 5 12.26 -4.47 12.78
CA ARG A 5 11.10 -4.50 11.86
C ARG A 5 10.64 -5.96 11.64
N ASN A 6 11.57 -6.90 11.64
CA ASN A 6 11.34 -8.34 11.55
C ASN A 6 10.53 -8.96 12.71
N ASP A 7 10.61 -8.38 13.91
CA ASP A 7 9.86 -8.87 15.07
C ASP A 7 8.43 -8.32 15.06
N ALA A 8 8.23 -7.09 14.59
CA ALA A 8 6.93 -6.41 14.57
C ALA A 8 6.08 -6.71 13.32
N PHE A 9 6.69 -7.12 12.21
CA PHE A 9 5.98 -7.33 10.93
C PHE A 9 6.06 -8.79 10.45
N ILE A 10 5.03 -9.23 9.73
CA ILE A 10 5.00 -10.48 8.97
C ILE A 10 4.91 -10.18 7.49
N LYS A 11 5.57 -11.01 6.68
CA LYS A 11 5.39 -11.02 5.24
C LYS A 11 4.03 -11.63 4.91
N VAL A 12 3.22 -10.92 4.13
CA VAL A 12 1.91 -11.34 3.65
C VAL A 12 2.05 -11.96 2.26
N GLU A 13 1.26 -12.99 1.98
CA GLU A 13 1.22 -13.60 0.67
C GLU A 13 0.61 -12.64 -0.36
N LYS A 14 1.23 -12.55 -1.55
CA LYS A 14 0.82 -11.66 -2.63
C LYS A 14 -0.34 -12.23 -3.45
N ASN A 15 -1.49 -12.43 -2.83
CA ASN A 15 -2.73 -12.79 -3.52
C ASN A 15 -3.92 -12.04 -2.91
N ALA A 16 -4.98 -11.86 -3.70
CA ALA A 16 -6.13 -11.06 -3.29
C ALA A 16 -6.83 -11.62 -2.04
N GLU A 17 -7.00 -12.94 -1.97
CA GLU A 17 -7.66 -13.61 -0.83
C GLU A 17 -6.93 -13.34 0.48
N SER A 18 -5.60 -13.42 0.48
CA SER A 18 -4.75 -13.17 1.64
C SER A 18 -4.78 -11.71 2.08
N LEU A 19 -4.83 -10.78 1.12
CA LEU A 19 -4.86 -9.35 1.39
C LEU A 19 -6.21 -8.90 1.96
N GLU A 20 -7.32 -9.46 1.50
CA GLU A 20 -8.66 -9.13 2.02
C GLU A 20 -8.80 -9.37 3.53
N PHE A 21 -8.02 -10.28 4.13
CA PHE A 21 -7.98 -10.46 5.59
C PHE A 21 -7.43 -9.23 6.35
N TYR A 22 -6.66 -8.38 5.66
CA TYR A 22 -6.05 -7.17 6.20
C TYR A 22 -6.83 -5.90 5.82
N LYS A 23 -8.09 -6.05 5.40
CA LYS A 23 -8.97 -4.90 5.17
C LYS A 23 -9.00 -3.98 6.39
N ASP A 24 -9.01 -2.67 6.15
CA ASP A 24 -8.96 -1.62 7.16
C ASP A 24 -7.69 -1.64 8.04
N SER A 25 -6.66 -2.39 7.64
CA SER A 25 -5.38 -2.46 8.35
C SER A 25 -4.27 -1.80 7.54
N PRO A 26 -3.30 -1.13 8.20
CA PRO A 26 -2.11 -0.64 7.53
C PRO A 26 -1.23 -1.78 7.01
N LEU A 27 -0.84 -1.66 5.76
CA LEU A 27 0.07 -2.56 5.07
C LEU A 27 1.25 -1.77 4.50
N VAL A 28 2.39 -2.44 4.42
CA VAL A 28 3.59 -1.93 3.77
C VAL A 28 3.76 -2.68 2.45
N PHE A 29 3.91 -1.95 1.37
CA PHE A 29 4.09 -2.46 0.03
C PHE A 29 5.47 -2.00 -0.45
N ILE A 30 6.40 -2.95 -0.59
CA ILE A 30 7.70 -2.70 -1.20
C ILE A 30 7.55 -2.95 -2.69
N MET A 31 7.87 -1.96 -3.51
CA MET A 31 7.74 -2.03 -4.96
C MET A 31 9.00 -2.67 -5.57
N LYS A 32 8.84 -3.27 -6.75
CA LYS A 32 9.98 -3.80 -7.50
C LYS A 32 10.82 -2.64 -8.03
N ASP A 33 12.14 -2.75 -7.92
CA ASP A 33 13.08 -1.94 -8.68
C ASP A 33 12.93 -2.26 -10.17
N LYS A 34 12.05 -1.51 -10.85
CA LYS A 34 12.11 -1.20 -12.29
C LYS A 34 10.88 -0.43 -12.75
N SER A 35 11.17 0.79 -13.19
CA SER A 35 10.48 1.54 -14.22
C SER A 35 10.01 0.62 -15.36
N THR A 36 8.71 0.30 -15.39
CA THR A 36 8.04 0.12 -16.68
C THR A 36 7.75 1.51 -17.21
N ASP A 37 8.08 1.78 -18.47
CA ASP A 37 8.06 3.10 -19.14
C ASP A 37 6.71 3.88 -19.10
N GLU A 38 5.67 3.35 -18.43
CA GLU A 38 4.32 3.91 -18.39
C GLU A 38 3.82 4.30 -16.99
N ILE A 39 4.42 3.82 -15.89
CA ILE A 39 3.97 4.12 -14.52
C ILE A 39 5.17 4.23 -13.57
N SER A 40 5.32 5.38 -12.91
CA SER A 40 6.32 5.61 -11.87
C SER A 40 5.68 5.35 -10.50
N TYR A 41 6.11 4.29 -9.82
CA TYR A 41 5.76 4.04 -8.42
C TYR A 41 6.91 4.50 -7.51
N ALA A 42 6.58 4.90 -6.29
CA ALA A 42 7.56 5.06 -5.22
C ALA A 42 8.21 3.72 -4.86
N GLU A 43 9.32 3.76 -4.13
CA GLU A 43 10.01 2.54 -3.67
C GLU A 43 9.13 1.74 -2.71
N MET A 44 8.40 2.44 -1.85
CA MET A 44 7.51 1.83 -0.87
C MET A 44 6.25 2.67 -0.66
N TYR A 45 5.14 1.97 -0.45
CA TYR A 45 3.91 2.57 0.04
C TYR A 45 3.56 2.01 1.40
N VAL A 46 3.09 2.86 2.30
CA VAL A 46 2.48 2.47 3.58
C VAL A 46 1.05 2.96 3.56
N GLY A 47 0.07 2.07 3.55
CA GLY A 47 -1.33 2.48 3.42
C GLY A 47 -2.34 1.56 4.06
N THR A 48 -3.49 2.12 4.41
CA THR A 48 -4.62 1.36 4.96
C THR A 48 -5.40 0.72 3.83
N LEU A 49 -5.48 -0.61 3.83
CA LEU A 49 -6.14 -1.36 2.76
C LEU A 49 -7.64 -1.04 2.70
N ASP A 50 -8.12 -0.62 1.53
CA ASP A 50 -9.55 -0.45 1.26
C ASP A 50 -10.17 -1.75 0.72
N CYS A 51 -9.67 -2.19 -0.44
CA CYS A 51 -10.06 -3.45 -1.09
C CYS A 51 -9.03 -3.88 -2.14
N VAL A 52 -9.16 -5.13 -2.59
CA VAL A 52 -8.40 -5.70 -3.70
C VAL A 52 -9.36 -6.20 -4.78
N GLU A 53 -9.15 -5.75 -6.02
CA GLU A 53 -9.97 -6.18 -7.16
C GLU A 53 -9.09 -6.79 -8.25
N GLY A 54 -9.08 -8.12 -8.32
CA GLY A 54 -8.23 -8.86 -9.23
C GLY A 54 -6.75 -8.64 -8.91
N HIS A 55 -6.11 -7.72 -9.64
CA HIS A 55 -4.69 -7.35 -9.45
C HIS A 55 -4.51 -5.91 -9.00
N ARG A 56 -5.59 -5.22 -8.64
CA ARG A 56 -5.60 -3.80 -8.26
C ARG A 56 -5.77 -3.70 -6.75
N ILE A 57 -4.88 -2.95 -6.10
CA ILE A 57 -4.93 -2.67 -4.68
C ILE A 57 -5.33 -1.20 -4.50
N TYR A 58 -6.35 -0.98 -3.69
CA TYR A 58 -6.86 0.33 -3.32
C TYR A 58 -6.57 0.61 -1.85
N LEU A 59 -6.17 1.84 -1.55
CA LEU A 59 -5.80 2.29 -0.21
C LEU A 59 -6.66 3.49 0.19
N LYS A 60 -7.19 3.49 1.41
CA LYS A 60 -8.02 4.60 1.92
C LYS A 60 -7.18 5.83 2.24
N ASP A 61 -5.98 5.57 2.71
CA ASP A 61 -5.01 6.55 3.17
C ASP A 61 -3.62 5.94 2.99
N ALA A 62 -2.66 6.70 2.47
CA ALA A 62 -1.35 6.19 2.13
C ALA A 62 -0.23 7.24 2.24
N TYR A 63 0.95 6.74 2.56
CA TYR A 63 2.22 7.43 2.43
C TYR A 63 3.02 6.76 1.34
N GLU A 64 3.77 7.55 0.58
CA GLU A 64 4.84 7.08 -0.29
C GLU A 64 6.19 7.37 0.36
N ILE A 65 7.13 6.45 0.21
CA ILE A 65 8.48 6.54 0.75
C ILE A 65 9.45 6.33 -0.41
N HIS A 66 10.37 7.28 -0.54
CA HIS A 66 11.53 7.29 -1.42
C HIS A 66 12.80 7.32 -0.57
N ASP A 67 13.96 7.08 -1.19
CA ASP A 67 15.28 7.07 -0.54
C ASP A 67 15.52 8.27 0.41
N ASP A 68 15.10 9.48 0.00
CA ASP A 68 15.41 10.74 0.71
C ASP A 68 14.18 11.42 1.34
N GLU A 69 12.96 10.97 1.03
CA GLU A 69 11.74 11.62 1.49
C GLU A 69 10.55 10.67 1.63
N SER A 70 9.60 11.06 2.49
CA SER A 70 8.30 10.40 2.54
C SER A 70 7.19 11.43 2.52
N VAL A 71 6.17 11.20 1.69
CA VAL A 71 5.07 12.14 1.44
C VAL A 71 3.74 11.46 1.77
N HIS A 72 2.84 12.22 2.38
CA HIS A 72 1.47 11.79 2.63
C HIS A 72 0.61 12.07 1.40
N ILE A 73 0.08 11.02 0.76
CA ILE A 73 -0.71 11.11 -0.48
C ILE A 73 -2.22 10.86 -0.26
N GLU A 74 -2.62 10.69 1.01
CA GLU A 74 -4.01 10.54 1.44
C GLU A 74 -4.82 9.55 0.58
N ASN A 75 -5.84 10.06 -0.12
CA ASN A 75 -6.87 9.29 -0.81
C ASN A 75 -6.52 9.00 -2.28
N GLU A 76 -5.27 9.15 -2.70
CA GLU A 76 -4.89 9.01 -4.11
C GLU A 76 -5.28 7.63 -4.68
N PHE A 77 -5.03 6.56 -3.92
CA PHE A 77 -5.40 5.19 -4.29
C PHE A 77 -6.77 4.75 -3.80
N LYS A 78 -7.61 5.67 -3.33
CA LYS A 78 -8.91 5.33 -2.79
C LYS A 78 -9.87 4.97 -3.91
N LYS A 79 -10.58 3.86 -3.75
CA LYS A 79 -11.66 3.53 -4.68
C LYS A 79 -12.88 4.39 -4.36
N TRP A 80 -13.21 5.30 -5.27
CA TRP A 80 -14.46 6.05 -5.18
C TRP A 80 -15.58 5.28 -5.88
N ASP A 81 -16.74 5.14 -5.24
CA ASP A 81 -17.93 4.59 -5.91
C ASP A 81 -18.61 5.66 -6.77
N LEU A 82 -17.94 6.08 -7.85
CA LEU A 82 -18.51 7.01 -8.85
C LEU A 82 -19.30 6.29 -9.94
N SER A 83 -19.44 4.96 -9.85
CA SER A 83 -20.17 4.14 -10.82
C SER A 83 -21.65 4.55 -10.96
N LYS A 84 -22.19 5.25 -9.95
CA LYS A 84 -23.54 5.81 -9.94
C LYS A 84 -23.66 7.19 -10.60
N GLU A 85 -22.56 7.93 -10.70
CA GLU A 85 -22.57 9.33 -11.15
C GLU A 85 -22.01 9.49 -12.57
N ASP A 86 -20.98 8.72 -12.95
CA ASP A 86 -20.43 8.75 -14.30
C ASP A 86 -19.90 7.38 -14.75
N PRO A 87 -20.61 6.67 -15.66
CA PRO A 87 -20.18 5.38 -16.19
C PRO A 87 -18.97 5.46 -17.15
N THR A 88 -18.47 6.65 -17.46
CA THR A 88 -17.28 6.84 -18.31
C THR A 88 -15.96 6.78 -17.53
N ILE A 89 -16.01 6.83 -16.20
CA ILE A 89 -14.84 6.64 -15.33
C ILE A 89 -14.47 5.17 -15.34
N LYS A 90 -13.47 4.82 -16.15
CA LYS A 90 -13.07 3.43 -16.40
C LYS A 90 -12.05 2.89 -15.42
N ASP A 91 -11.23 3.75 -14.80
CA ASP A 91 -10.20 3.31 -13.86
C ASP A 91 -9.83 4.38 -12.83
N PHE A 92 -9.77 3.97 -11.56
CA PHE A 92 -9.22 4.76 -10.46
C PHE A 92 -7.73 4.46 -10.30
N PRO A 93 -6.92 5.41 -9.79
CA PRO A 93 -5.54 5.13 -9.43
C PRO A 93 -5.47 3.94 -8.47
N HIS A 94 -4.51 3.03 -8.71
CA HIS A 94 -4.34 1.82 -7.91
C HIS A 94 -2.89 1.33 -7.97
N ILE A 95 -2.51 0.56 -6.95
CA ILE A 95 -1.25 -0.18 -6.97
C ILE A 95 -1.51 -1.52 -7.65
N LYS A 96 -0.72 -1.87 -8.68
CA LYS A 96 -0.83 -3.19 -9.32
C LYS A 96 -0.01 -4.23 -8.56
N LEU A 97 -0.63 -5.36 -8.25
CA LEU A 97 -0.03 -6.47 -7.51
C LEU A 97 1.25 -7.02 -8.17
N GLU A 98 1.33 -6.93 -9.50
CA GLU A 98 2.48 -7.37 -10.30
C GLU A 98 3.76 -6.55 -10.04
N PHE A 99 3.61 -5.27 -9.68
CA PHE A 99 4.72 -4.34 -9.43
C PHE A 99 5.20 -4.30 -7.98
N ILE A 100 4.49 -5.00 -7.09
CA ILE A 100 4.93 -5.16 -5.71
C ILE A 100 6.00 -6.26 -5.66
N ASP A 101 7.09 -6.05 -4.94
CA ASP A 101 8.05 -7.11 -4.59
C ASP A 101 7.53 -7.89 -3.38
N SER A 102 7.22 -7.19 -2.29
CA SER A 102 6.79 -7.80 -1.03
C SER A 102 5.78 -6.94 -0.27
N ILE A 103 4.95 -7.62 0.54
CA ILE A 103 3.91 -6.98 1.36
C ILE A 103 4.14 -7.39 2.81
N TYR A 104 4.02 -6.43 3.72
CA TYR A 104 4.13 -6.67 5.15
C TYR A 104 2.94 -6.12 5.91
N ALA A 105 2.51 -6.87 6.92
CA ALA A 105 1.51 -6.45 7.89
C ALA A 105 2.13 -6.44 9.28
N SER A 106 1.69 -5.52 10.13
CA SER A 106 2.09 -5.51 11.53
C SER A 106 1.44 -6.68 12.27
N LYS A 107 2.22 -7.40 13.09
CA LYS A 107 1.72 -8.38 14.08
C LYS A 107 0.95 -7.69 15.21
N LEU A 108 1.21 -6.41 15.41
CA LEU A 108 0.56 -5.54 16.39
C LEU A 108 -0.51 -4.69 15.70
N LYS A 109 -1.61 -4.35 16.39
CA LYS A 109 -2.61 -3.39 15.87
C LYS A 109 -2.06 -1.96 15.91
N LEU A 110 -1.16 -1.64 14.98
CA LEU A 110 -0.58 -0.32 14.81
C LEU A 110 -1.48 0.56 13.93
N THR A 111 -1.43 1.87 14.14
CA THR A 111 -2.04 2.86 13.26
C THR A 111 -1.19 3.08 12.00
N LEU A 112 -1.78 3.71 10.98
CA LEU A 112 -1.06 4.04 9.74
C LEU A 112 0.20 4.87 10.01
N GLU A 113 0.06 5.94 10.80
CA GLU A 113 1.18 6.80 11.21
C GLU A 113 2.28 6.03 11.95
N GLN A 114 1.90 5.06 12.81
CA GLN A 114 2.88 4.26 13.53
C GLN A 114 3.64 3.32 12.60
N VAL A 115 2.96 2.71 11.63
CA VAL A 115 3.63 1.88 10.62
C VAL A 115 4.52 2.75 9.74
N TRP A 116 4.04 3.89 9.27
CA TRP A 116 4.83 4.83 8.48
C TRP A 116 6.10 5.25 9.22
N ASN A 117 5.99 5.73 10.46
CA ASN A 117 7.16 6.12 11.28
C ASN A 117 8.20 5.01 11.45
N VAL A 118 7.77 3.74 11.54
CA VAL A 118 8.70 2.60 11.67
C VAL A 118 9.46 2.34 10.37
N TRP A 119 8.86 2.64 9.22
CA TRP A 119 9.39 2.32 7.89
C TRP A 119 10.04 3.51 7.18
N SER A 120 9.68 4.75 7.51
CA SER A 120 10.24 5.98 6.94
C SER A 120 11.61 6.38 7.53
N ASP A 121 11.92 5.96 8.76
CA ASP A 121 13.22 6.21 9.41
C ASP A 121 13.84 4.86 9.82
N PRO A 122 14.84 4.33 9.07
CA PRO A 122 15.51 3.04 9.32
C PRO A 122 16.31 2.90 10.62
#